data_AF-A0A9D8IK63-F1
#
_entry.id   AF-A0A9D8IK63-F1
#
_cell.length_a   1.000
_cell.length_b   1.000
_cell.length_c   1.000
_cell.angle_alpha   90.00
_cell.angle_beta   90.00
_cell.angle_gamma   90.00
#
_symmetry.space_group_name_H-M   'P 1'
#
loop_
_entity.id
_entity.type
_entity.pdbx_description
1 polymer ?
#
loop_
_entity_poly.entity_id
_entity_poly.type
_entity_poly.pdbx_seq_one_letter_code
_entity_poly.pdbx_strand_id
1 'polypeptide(L)'
;MRVDLHGLTFEVPKVLFYLWSPWRCLELEHRLFEAVRKVAGIKLEENGDEKRLIAEDERQWKAAHQALVRVLKGWQEDPPPGAERRQWCWIMEGDVNAAGYDVTGQPACLWVLVKTLVERGGPHDGEKGEELDLEGFGIQLPGNG
;
A
#
# COMPACT_ATOMS: atom_id res chain seq x y z
N MET A 1 -13.55 -12.71 3.56
CA MET A 1 -12.54 -13.05 2.54
C MET A 1 -11.21 -13.10 3.25
N ARG A 2 -10.43 -14.15 2.99
CA ARG A 2 -9.15 -14.35 3.65
C ARG A 2 -8.07 -13.49 2.99
N VAL A 3 -7.42 -12.65 3.79
CA VAL A 3 -6.29 -11.81 3.40
C VAL A 3 -5.06 -12.34 4.13
N ASP A 4 -4.13 -12.93 3.39
CA ASP A 4 -2.81 -13.28 3.90
C ASP A 4 -1.79 -12.21 3.47
N LEU A 5 -1.08 -11.63 4.43
CA LEU A 5 -0.06 -10.60 4.24
C LEU A 5 1.15 -10.90 5.14
N HIS A 6 2.26 -11.36 4.53
CA HIS A 6 3.54 -11.62 5.21
C HIS A 6 3.46 -12.43 6.51
N GLY A 7 2.62 -13.47 6.52
CA GLY A 7 2.45 -14.36 7.68
C GLY A 7 1.35 -13.94 8.65
N LEU A 8 0.71 -12.79 8.42
CA LEU A 8 -0.52 -12.38 9.10
C LEU A 8 -1.73 -12.78 8.25
N THR A 9 -2.78 -13.26 8.91
CA THR A 9 -4.03 -13.66 8.26
C THR A 9 -5.20 -12.88 8.86
N PHE A 10 -6.02 -12.30 7.99
CA PHE A 10 -7.22 -11.54 8.35
C PHE A 10 -8.43 -12.09 7.61
N GLU A 11 -9.58 -12.03 8.26
CA GLU A 11 -10.89 -12.20 7.61
C GLU A 11 -11.55 -10.83 7.53
N VAL A 12 -11.77 -10.35 6.30
CA VAL A 12 -12.36 -9.04 6.03
C VAL A 12 -13.48 -9.16 5.01
N PRO A 13 -14.47 -8.25 4.97
CA PRO A 13 -15.53 -8.31 3.96
C PRO A 13 -15.03 -7.95 2.55
N LYS A 14 -14.00 -7.09 2.46
CA LYS A 14 -13.40 -6.57 1.22
C LYS A 14 -12.06 -5.93 1.55
N VAL A 15 -11.26 -5.62 0.53
CA VAL A 15 -10.05 -4.80 0.64
C VAL A 15 -10.24 -3.53 -0.19
N LEU A 16 -9.90 -2.38 0.37
CA LEU A 16 -10.00 -1.09 -0.29
C LEU A 16 -8.61 -0.54 -0.56
N PHE A 17 -8.38 0.02 -1.74
CA PHE A 17 -7.14 0.71 -2.08
C PHE A 17 -7.46 2.16 -2.37
N TYR A 18 -6.65 3.06 -1.84
CA TYR A 18 -6.87 4.49 -1.90
C TYR A 18 -5.74 5.19 -2.64
N LEU A 19 -6.11 6.24 -3.36
CA LEU A 19 -5.21 7.27 -3.84
C LEU A 19 -5.79 8.63 -3.44
N TRP A 20 -5.22 9.25 -2.42
CA TRP A 20 -5.67 10.52 -1.85
C TRP A 20 -4.97 11.69 -2.49
N SER A 21 -5.74 12.73 -2.84
CA SER A 21 -5.23 13.93 -3.51
C SER A 21 -4.28 13.59 -4.66
N PRO A 22 -4.71 12.88 -5.73
CA PRO A 22 -3.83 12.34 -6.77
C PRO A 22 -2.82 13.34 -7.36
N TRP A 23 -3.15 14.62 -7.35
CA TRP A 23 -2.29 15.70 -7.82
C TRP A 23 -1.06 15.98 -6.92
N ARG A 24 -1.06 15.49 -5.67
CA ARG A 24 0.07 15.53 -4.72
C ARG A 24 0.87 14.23 -4.68
N CYS A 25 0.32 13.14 -5.20
CA CYS A 25 0.94 11.82 -5.10
C CYS A 25 2.21 11.72 -5.95
N LEU A 26 3.17 10.96 -5.43
CA LEU A 26 4.39 10.54 -6.11
C LEU A 26 4.05 9.60 -7.27
N GLU A 27 4.93 9.54 -8.27
CA GLU A 27 4.77 8.66 -9.42
C GLU A 27 4.60 7.18 -9.00
N LEU A 28 5.34 6.74 -7.98
CA LEU A 28 5.26 5.37 -7.48
C LEU A 28 3.86 5.03 -6.95
N GLU A 29 3.20 5.97 -6.27
CA GLU A 29 1.84 5.80 -5.73
C GLU A 29 0.81 5.64 -6.86
N HIS A 30 0.92 6.46 -7.90
CA HIS A 30 0.12 6.31 -9.11
C HIS A 30 0.34 4.95 -9.77
N ARG A 31 1.60 4.50 -9.87
CA ARG A 31 1.94 3.19 -10.46
C ARG A 31 1.35 2.04 -9.65
N LEU A 32 1.40 2.11 -8.32
CA LEU A 32 0.78 1.12 -7.43
C LEU A 32 -0.73 1.07 -7.64
N PHE A 33 -1.40 2.22 -7.58
CA PHE A 33 -2.84 2.32 -7.77
C PHE A 33 -3.29 1.81 -9.14
N GLU A 34 -2.64 2.24 -10.21
CA GLU A 34 -2.97 1.82 -11.58
C GLU A 34 -2.68 0.34 -11.83
N ALA A 35 -1.69 -0.26 -11.15
CA ALA A 35 -1.45 -1.70 -11.22
C ALA A 35 -2.60 -2.50 -10.62
N VAL A 36 -3.16 -2.04 -9.50
CA VAL A 36 -4.36 -2.64 -8.88
C VAL A 36 -5.58 -2.43 -9.77
N ARG A 37 -5.78 -1.23 -10.31
CA ARG A 37 -6.92 -0.91 -11.19
C ARG A 37 -7.02 -1.82 -12.42
N LYS A 38 -5.88 -2.30 -12.93
CA LYS A 38 -5.81 -3.22 -14.09
C LYS A 38 -6.20 -4.67 -13.75
N VAL A 39 -6.37 -5.01 -12.47
CA VAL A 39 -6.83 -6.34 -12.05
C VAL A 39 -8.30 -6.52 -12.44
N ALA A 40 -8.60 -7.64 -13.09
CA ALA A 40 -9.95 -7.94 -13.54
C ALA A 40 -10.93 -8.01 -12.36
N GLY A 41 -12.07 -7.33 -12.51
CA GLY A 41 -13.16 -7.33 -11.52
C GLY A 41 -13.05 -6.26 -10.44
N ILE A 42 -11.90 -5.57 -10.32
CA ILE A 42 -11.76 -4.45 -9.37
C ILE A 42 -12.56 -3.25 -9.88
N LYS A 43 -13.39 -2.70 -9.00
CA LYS A 43 -14.22 -1.52 -9.28
C LYS A 43 -13.49 -0.25 -8.86
N LEU A 44 -13.58 0.79 -9.69
CA LEU A 44 -13.13 2.14 -9.37
C LEU A 44 -14.33 2.97 -8.91
N GLU A 45 -14.16 3.63 -7.78
CA GLU A 45 -15.05 4.67 -7.27
C GLU A 45 -14.25 5.96 -7.16
N GLU A 46 -14.74 7.03 -7.77
CA GLU A 46 -14.14 8.36 -7.66
C GLU A 46 -15.03 9.23 -6.77
N ASN A 47 -14.44 9.87 -5.76
CA ASN A 47 -15.13 10.77 -4.86
C ASN A 47 -14.30 12.05 -4.65
N GLY A 48 -14.46 13.00 -5.56
CA GLY A 48 -13.70 14.25 -5.54
C GLY A 48 -12.20 14.01 -5.64
N ASP A 49 -11.47 14.41 -4.60
CA ASP A 49 -10.01 14.27 -4.51
C ASP A 49 -9.56 12.89 -4.00
N GLU A 50 -10.46 11.92 -3.85
CA GLU A 50 -10.14 10.55 -3.49
C GLU A 50 -10.53 9.59 -4.62
N LYS A 51 -9.61 8.68 -4.96
CA LYS A 51 -9.90 7.52 -5.80
C LYS A 51 -9.81 6.25 -4.97
N ARG A 52 -10.81 5.38 -5.10
CA ARG A 52 -10.91 4.14 -4.36
C ARG A 52 -11.09 2.95 -5.30
N LEU A 53 -10.34 1.89 -5.06
CA LEU A 53 -10.51 0.59 -5.71
C LEU A 53 -11.00 -0.43 -4.70
N ILE A 54 -11.87 -1.34 -5.14
CA ILE A 54 -12.46 -2.36 -4.26
C ILE A 54 -12.13 -3.76 -4.78
N ALA A 55 -11.48 -4.56 -3.94
CA ALA A 55 -11.38 -6.00 -4.11
C ALA A 55 -12.42 -6.69 -3.21
N GLU A 56 -13.38 -7.38 -3.82
CA GLU A 56 -14.52 -8.01 -3.13
C GLU A 56 -14.28 -9.48 -2.78
N ASP A 57 -13.25 -10.11 -3.37
CA ASP A 57 -12.96 -11.52 -3.17
C ASP A 57 -11.44 -11.82 -3.08
N GLU A 58 -11.13 -13.02 -2.59
CA GLU A 58 -9.75 -13.48 -2.36
C GLU A 58 -8.92 -13.56 -3.65
N ARG A 59 -9.54 -13.84 -4.80
CA ARG A 59 -8.83 -13.89 -6.09
C ARG A 59 -8.39 -12.48 -6.50
N GLN A 60 -9.27 -11.49 -6.35
CA GLN A 60 -8.97 -10.09 -6.60
C GLN A 60 -7.85 -9.59 -5.68
N TRP A 61 -7.92 -9.90 -4.37
CA TRP A 61 -6.86 -9.56 -3.43
C TRP A 61 -5.51 -10.16 -3.83
N LYS A 62 -5.45 -11.47 -4.08
CA LYS A 62 -4.19 -12.14 -4.47
C LYS A 62 -3.59 -11.54 -5.73
N ALA A 63 -4.41 -11.22 -6.73
CA ALA A 63 -3.97 -10.59 -7.96
C ALA A 63 -3.48 -9.15 -7.72
N ALA A 64 -4.19 -8.36 -6.93
CA ALA A 64 -3.79 -7.00 -6.55
C ALA A 64 -2.48 -6.97 -5.77
N HIS A 65 -2.35 -7.81 -4.74
CA HIS A 65 -1.13 -7.93 -3.96
C HIS A 65 0.08 -8.34 -4.84
N GLN A 66 -0.10 -9.31 -5.75
CA GLN A 66 0.95 -9.66 -6.71
C GLN A 66 1.31 -8.49 -7.64
N ALA A 67 0.33 -7.71 -8.12
CA ALA A 67 0.57 -6.55 -8.96
C ALA A 67 1.38 -5.47 -8.22
N LEU A 68 1.01 -5.18 -6.96
CA LEU A 68 1.73 -4.24 -6.10
C LEU A 68 3.18 -4.68 -5.87
N VAL A 69 3.41 -5.94 -5.49
CA VAL A 69 4.76 -6.49 -5.29
C VAL A 69 5.61 -6.39 -6.56
N ARG A 70 5.04 -6.61 -7.75
CA ARG A 70 5.77 -6.43 -9.02
C ARG A 70 6.18 -4.98 -9.25
N VAL A 71 5.31 -4.02 -8.96
CA VAL A 71 5.64 -2.59 -9.07
C VAL A 71 6.77 -2.23 -8.12
N LEU A 72 6.67 -2.63 -6.84
CA LEU A 72 7.67 -2.31 -5.83
C LEU A 72 9.04 -2.95 -6.13
N LYS A 73 9.06 -4.23 -6.55
CA LYS A 73 10.30 -4.89 -6.99
C LYS A 73 10.91 -4.22 -8.21
N GLY A 74 10.09 -3.90 -9.22
CA GLY A 74 10.56 -3.18 -10.41
C GLY A 74 11.14 -1.81 -10.05
N TRP A 75 10.49 -1.07 -9.14
CA TRP A 75 11.02 0.20 -8.64
C TRP A 75 12.34 0.02 -7.87
N GLN A 76 12.46 -1.05 -7.08
CA GLN A 76 13.67 -1.38 -6.33
C GLN A 76 14.86 -1.74 -7.23
N GLU A 77 14.61 -2.45 -8.32
CA GLU A 77 15.62 -3.01 -9.24
C GLU A 77 16.01 -2.08 -10.40
N ASP A 78 15.24 -1.01 -10.62
CA ASP A 78 15.47 -0.03 -11.71
C ASP A 78 15.99 1.34 -11.22
N PRO A 79 17.02 1.43 -10.34
CA PRO A 79 17.73 2.68 -10.12
C PRO A 79 18.74 2.93 -11.25
N PRO A 80 19.10 4.20 -11.52
CA PRO A 80 20.21 4.50 -12.41
C PRO A 80 21.50 3.81 -11.92
N PRO A 81 22.31 3.18 -12.81
CA PRO A 81 23.50 2.44 -12.41
C PRO A 81 24.47 3.28 -11.57
N GLY A 82 24.81 2.78 -10.37
CA GLY A 82 25.77 3.41 -9.46
C GLY A 82 25.27 4.68 -8.76
N ALA A 83 23.99 5.03 -8.89
CA ALA A 83 23.44 6.25 -8.30
C ALA A 83 22.82 6.01 -6.92
N GLU A 84 22.04 4.94 -6.76
CA GLU A 84 21.28 4.70 -5.54
C GLU A 84 20.89 3.23 -5.33
N ARG A 85 20.67 2.87 -4.07
CA ARG A 85 20.06 1.62 -3.64
C ARG A 85 18.68 1.93 -3.06
N ARG A 86 17.67 1.24 -3.55
CA ARG A 86 16.28 1.40 -3.12
C ARG A 86 15.86 0.21 -2.27
N GLN A 87 15.03 0.46 -1.26
CA GLN A 87 14.40 -0.55 -0.41
C GLN A 87 12.95 -0.14 -0.12
N TRP A 88 12.11 -1.11 0.20
CA TRP A 88 10.73 -0.87 0.60
C TRP A 88 10.29 -1.90 1.63
N CYS A 89 9.34 -1.52 2.49
CA CYS A 89 8.68 -2.44 3.40
C CYS A 89 7.19 -2.10 3.52
N TRP A 90 6.41 -3.12 3.89
CA TRP A 90 5.03 -2.92 4.28
C TRP A 90 4.99 -2.50 5.74
N ILE A 91 4.16 -1.50 6.04
CA ILE A 91 3.80 -1.15 7.40
C ILE A 91 2.32 -1.42 7.58
N MET A 92 1.96 -1.96 8.73
CA MET A 92 0.57 -2.13 9.12
C MET A 92 0.29 -1.31 10.37
N GLU A 93 -0.72 -0.47 10.28
CA GLU A 93 -1.17 0.42 11.36
C GLU A 93 -2.63 0.16 11.67
N GLY A 94 -3.02 0.36 12.92
CA GLY A 94 -4.41 0.23 13.34
C GLY A 94 -4.61 1.03 14.61
N ASP A 95 -5.57 1.95 14.59
CA ASP A 95 -6.04 2.62 15.80
C ASP A 95 -7.16 1.76 16.40
N VAL A 96 -6.76 0.86 17.30
CA VAL A 96 -7.61 -0.19 17.85
C VAL A 96 -7.46 -0.27 19.36
N ASN A 97 -8.58 -0.28 20.08
CA ASN A 97 -8.59 -0.59 21.50
C ASN A 97 -8.52 -2.11 21.73
N ALA A 98 -8.36 -2.54 22.99
CA ALA A 98 -8.25 -3.95 23.35
C ALA A 98 -9.47 -4.81 22.93
N ALA A 99 -10.61 -4.20 22.62
CA ALA A 99 -11.84 -4.85 22.21
C ALA A 99 -12.06 -4.88 20.68
N GLY A 100 -11.13 -4.34 19.88
CA GLY A 100 -11.25 -4.36 18.42
C GLY A 100 -12.02 -3.17 17.82
N TYR A 101 -12.25 -2.11 18.59
CA TYR A 101 -12.97 -0.92 18.14
C TYR A 101 -12.05 0.30 18.06
N ASP A 102 -12.36 1.21 17.15
CA ASP A 102 -11.71 2.51 17.04
C ASP A 102 -12.18 3.49 18.12
N VAL A 103 -11.61 4.69 18.13
CA VAL A 103 -11.95 5.76 19.09
C VAL A 103 -13.41 6.23 19.02
N THR A 104 -14.12 5.94 17.92
CA THR A 104 -15.52 6.27 17.71
C THR A 104 -16.48 5.13 18.08
N GLY A 105 -15.93 3.97 18.47
CA GLY A 105 -16.69 2.77 18.80
C GLY A 105 -17.14 1.96 17.59
N GLN A 106 -16.58 2.22 16.39
CA GLN A 106 -16.79 1.38 15.21
C GLN A 106 -15.76 0.24 15.15
N PRO A 107 -16.03 -0.87 14.46
CA PRO A 107 -15.02 -1.91 14.22
C PRO A 107 -13.75 -1.28 13.62
N ALA A 108 -12.62 -1.50 14.29
CA ALA A 108 -11.36 -0.90 13.88
C ALA A 108 -10.94 -1.40 12.49
N CYS A 109 -10.37 -0.51 11.69
CA CYS A 109 -9.76 -0.85 10.42
C CYS A 109 -8.25 -0.96 10.59
N LEU A 110 -7.64 -1.88 9.85
CA LEU A 110 -6.18 -1.89 9.69
C LEU A 110 -5.83 -1.20 8.37
N TRP A 111 -4.75 -0.43 8.39
CA TRP A 111 -4.16 0.22 7.24
C TRP A 111 -2.84 -0.46 6.90
N VAL A 112 -2.65 -0.76 5.62
CA VAL A 112 -1.38 -1.24 5.10
C VAL A 112 -0.81 -0.16 4.21
N LEU A 113 0.38 0.31 4.58
CA LEU A 113 1.12 1.39 3.96
C LEU A 113 2.45 0.84 3.40
N VAL A 114 3.10 1.63 2.55
CA VAL A 114 4.43 1.31 2.04
C VAL A 114 5.38 2.41 2.47
N LYS A 115 6.47 2.02 3.16
CA LYS A 115 7.63 2.89 3.35
C LYS A 115 8.70 2.53 2.34
N THR A 116 9.41 3.55 1.89
CA THR A 116 10.54 3.39 0.98
C THR A 116 11.77 4.06 1.55
N LEU A 117 12.94 3.51 1.24
CA LEU A 117 14.24 4.02 1.63
C LEU A 117 15.11 4.11 0.38
N VAL A 118 15.72 5.27 0.15
CA VAL A 118 16.65 5.52 -0.94
C VAL A 118 18.01 5.90 -0.37
N GLU A 119 19.00 5.05 -0.57
CA GLU A 119 20.38 5.27 -0.16
C GLU A 119 21.18 5.76 -1.38
N ARG A 120 21.70 6.99 -1.33
CA ARG A 120 22.53 7.58 -2.39
C ARG A 120 24.01 7.56 -2.00
N GLY A 121 24.89 7.53 -3.00
CA GLY A 121 26.34 7.55 -2.79
C GLY A 121 27.03 6.18 -2.77
N GLY A 122 28.36 6.20 -2.83
CA GLY A 122 29.20 5.00 -2.80
C GLY A 122 29.32 4.40 -1.38
N PRO A 123 29.89 3.19 -1.24
CA PRO A 123 30.04 2.48 0.05
C PRO A 123 30.77 3.25 1.17
N HIS A 124 31.38 4.40 0.85
CA HIS A 124 32.20 5.20 1.77
C HIS A 124 31.69 6.63 1.97
N ASP A 125 30.61 7.04 1.28
CA ASP A 125 30.16 8.44 1.31
C ASP A 125 29.35 8.78 2.57
N GLY A 126 28.85 7.76 3.29
CA GLY A 126 28.21 7.94 4.60
C GLY A 126 26.92 8.78 4.59
N GLU A 127 26.35 9.04 3.41
CA GLU A 127 25.09 9.78 3.29
C GLU A 127 23.96 8.99 3.94
N LYS A 128 23.18 9.68 4.77
CA LYS A 128 22.01 9.09 5.44
C LYS A 128 20.95 8.82 4.37
N GLY A 129 20.42 7.60 4.34
CA GLY A 129 19.32 7.22 3.45
C GLY A 129 18.10 8.13 3.64
N GLU A 130 17.44 8.42 2.53
CA GLU A 130 16.22 9.20 2.45
C GLU A 130 15.02 8.26 2.63
N GLU A 131 14.30 8.42 3.73
CA GLU A 131 13.02 7.73 3.94
C GLU A 131 11.91 8.53 3.25
N LEU A 132 11.13 7.85 2.43
CA LEU A 132 9.98 8.39 1.72
C LEU A 132 8.76 7.54 2.06
N ASP A 133 7.81 8.15 2.76
CA ASP A 133 6.52 7.54 3.09
C ASP A 133 5.53 7.79 1.94
N LEU A 134 4.89 6.72 1.47
CA LEU A 134 3.88 6.81 0.42
C LEU A 134 2.51 7.20 1.01
N GLU A 135 2.40 8.43 1.51
CA GLU A 135 1.22 8.94 2.25
C GLU A 135 -0.04 9.10 1.37
N GLY A 136 0.12 9.21 0.06
CA GLY A 136 -0.96 9.35 -0.92
C GLY A 136 -1.59 8.01 -1.32
N PHE A 137 -0.96 6.87 -1.03
CA PHE A 137 -1.49 5.53 -1.33
C PHE A 137 -1.65 4.69 -0.07
N GLY A 138 -2.81 4.06 0.10
CA GLY A 138 -3.06 3.19 1.25
C GLY A 138 -4.00 2.04 0.95
N ILE A 139 -3.89 0.98 1.75
CA ILE A 139 -4.77 -0.18 1.68
C ILE A 139 -5.52 -0.29 2.99
N GLN A 140 -6.84 -0.38 2.95
CA GLN A 140 -7.66 -0.56 4.12
C GLN A 140 -8.20 -1.99 4.18
N LEU A 141 -8.04 -2.60 5.35
CA LEU A 141 -8.65 -3.84 5.78
C LEU A 141 -9.74 -3.48 6.80
N PRO A 142 -11.00 -3.32 6.36
CA PRO A 142 -12.10 -2.99 7.27
C PRO A 142 -12.35 -4.12 8.26
N GLY A 143 -12.63 -3.75 9.51
CA GLY A 143 -13.08 -4.70 10.53
C GLY A 143 -14.40 -5.36 10.16
N ASN A 144 -14.62 -6.57 10.68
CA ASN A 144 -15.93 -7.22 10.57
C ASN A 144 -16.89 -6.56 11.58
N GLY A 145 -18.02 -6.04 11.10
CA GLY A 145 -19.14 -5.62 11.93
C GLY A 145 -20.00 -6.78 12.40
#